data_AF-B6BRF1-F1
#
_entry.id   AF-B6BRF1-F1
#
_cell.length_a   1.000
_cell.length_b   1.000
_cell.length_c   1.000
_cell.angle_alpha   90.00
_cell.angle_beta   90.00
_cell.angle_gamma   90.00
#
_symmetry.space_group_name_H-M   'P 1'
#
loop_
_entity.id
_entity.type
_entity.pdbx_description
1 polymer ?
#
loop_
_entity_poly.entity_id
_entity_poly.type
_entity_poly.pdbx_seq_one_letter_code
_entity_poly.pdbx_strand_id
1 'polypeptide(L)' 'MLVIKPDECIDCGVCEPECPVDAITADTEPGSEKWLEINTKYSEIWPNISEKKDPPTDHEKFKDEQNKYEKYFKENL' A
#
# COMPACT_ATOMS: atom_id res chain seq x y z
N MET A 1 -2.43 -1.72 -6.98
CA MET A 1 -2.27 -1.35 -5.56
C MET A 1 -1.55 -2.49 -4.86
N LEU A 2 -0.76 -2.19 -3.83
CA LEU A 2 -0.04 -3.16 -3.03
C LEU A 2 -0.35 -2.86 -1.56
N VAL A 3 -0.52 -3.91 -0.75
CA VAL A 3 -0.87 -3.81 0.67
C VAL A 3 0.05 -4.68 1.51
N ILE A 4 0.20 -4.34 2.79
CA ILE A 4 0.97 -5.10 3.78
C ILE A 4 -0.01 -5.91 4.62
N LYS A 5 0.27 -7.18 4.87
CA LYS A 5 -0.54 -8.02 5.76
C LYS A 5 -0.19 -7.74 7.22
N PRO A 6 -1.09 -7.19 8.04
CA PRO A 6 -0.74 -6.78 9.40
C PRO A 6 -0.33 -7.96 10.30
N ASP A 7 -1.04 -9.10 10.20
CA ASP A 7 -0.76 -10.30 11.02
C ASP A 7 0.63 -10.92 10.78
N GLU A 8 1.25 -10.63 9.62
CA GLU A 8 2.59 -11.11 9.27
C GLU A 8 3.66 -10.00 9.36
N CYS A 9 3.24 -8.74 9.50
CA CYS A 9 4.14 -7.63 9.74
C CYS A 9 4.73 -7.72 11.15
N ILE A 10 6.04 -7.47 11.26
CA ILE A 10 6.77 -7.50 12.53
C ILE A 10 7.31 -6.12 12.93
N ASP A 11 6.79 -5.06 12.30
CA ASP A 11 7.12 -3.66 12.59
C ASP A 11 8.62 -3.34 12.53
N CYS A 12 9.33 -3.92 11.55
CA CYS A 12 10.77 -3.72 11.41
C CYS A 12 11.16 -2.38 10.78
N GLY A 13 10.22 -1.66 10.17
CA GLY A 13 10.44 -0.33 9.57
C GLY A 13 11.30 -0.29 8.30
N VAL A 14 11.76 -1.44 7.78
CA VAL A 14 12.70 -1.47 6.64
C VAL A 14 12.05 -1.00 5.33
N CYS A 15 10.75 -1.24 5.15
CA CYS A 15 10.05 -0.90 3.90
C CYS A 15 9.69 0.58 3.77
N GLU A 16 9.58 1.30 4.89
CA GLU A 16 9.23 2.73 4.92
C GLU A 16 10.19 3.61 4.10
N PRO A 17 11.52 3.61 4.37
CA PRO A 17 12.46 4.43 3.60
C PRO A 17 12.70 3.95 2.16
N GLU A 18 12.29 2.71 1.85
CA GLU A 18 12.47 2.11 0.52
C GLU A 18 11.33 2.51 -0.45
N CYS A 19 10.23 3.08 0.05
CA CYS A 19 9.11 3.51 -0.76
C CYS A 19 9.44 4.83 -1.49
N PRO A 20 9.57 4.88 -2.84
CA PRO A 20 9.98 6.09 -3.55
C PRO A 20 8.94 7.23 -3.55
N VAL A 21 7.78 6.98 -2.97
CA VAL A 21 6.61 7.89 -2.91
C VAL A 21 6.09 8.05 -1.48
N ASP A 22 6.86 7.60 -0.48
CA ASP A 22 6.57 7.76 0.94
C ASP A 22 5.14 7.33 1.33
N ALA A 23 4.65 6.24 0.75
CA ALA A 23 3.27 5.77 0.93
C ALA A 23 3.09 4.74 2.07
N ILE A 24 4.18 4.33 2.71
CA ILE A 24 4.16 3.36 3.81
C ILE A 24 4.34 4.15 5.11
N THR A 25 3.45 3.93 6.07
CA THR A 25 3.51 4.52 7.41
C THR A 25 3.15 3.47 8.46
N ALA A 26 3.51 3.74 9.72
CA ALA A 26 3.13 2.87 10.83
C ALA A 26 1.61 2.92 11.08
N ASP A 27 1.02 1.79 11.47
CA ASP A 27 -0.40 1.69 11.79
C ASP A 27 -0.78 2.45 13.08
N THR A 28 0.20 2.85 13.87
CA THR A 28 0.04 3.71 15.06
C THR A 28 -0.06 5.20 14.74
N GLU A 29 0.16 5.61 13.48
CA GLU A 29 0.05 7.02 13.09
C GLU A 29 -1.41 7.47 12.99
N PRO A 30 -1.74 8.72 13.37
CA PRO A 30 -3.09 9.24 13.24
C PRO A 30 -3.58 9.23 11.78
N GLY A 31 -4.76 8.66 11.53
CA GLY A 31 -5.34 8.56 10.19
C GLY A 31 -4.99 7.28 9.42
N SER A 32 -4.24 6.37 10.04
CA SER A 32 -3.92 5.05 9.49
C SER A 32 -5.11 4.10 9.45
N GLU A 33 -6.18 4.36 10.21
CA GLU A 33 -7.23 3.39 10.54
C GLU A 33 -7.92 2.84 9.28
N LYS A 34 -8.23 3.75 8.34
CA LYS A 34 -8.82 3.39 7.04
C LYS A 34 -7.89 2.47 6.24
N TRP A 35 -6.59 2.76 6.24
CA TRP A 35 -5.60 1.99 5.48
C TRP A 35 -5.32 0.65 6.12
N LEU A 36 -5.39 0.55 7.45
CA LEU A 36 -5.30 -0.71 8.17
C LEU A 36 -6.44 -1.66 7.75
N GLU A 37 -7.68 -1.17 7.69
CA GLU A 37 -8.83 -1.97 7.23
C GLU A 37 -8.65 -2.47 5.79
N ILE A 38 -8.21 -1.59 4.88
CA ILE A 38 -7.94 -1.92 3.47
C ILE A 38 -6.83 -2.97 3.39
N ASN A 39 -5.73 -2.77 4.11
CA ASN A 39 -4.58 -3.66 4.10
C ASN A 39 -4.94 -5.06 4.60
N THR A 40 -5.66 -5.15 5.72
CA THR A 40 -6.18 -6.43 6.26
C THR A 40 -7.06 -7.13 5.23
N LYS A 41 -8.05 -6.43 4.66
CA LYS A 41 -8.98 -7.04 3.70
C LYS A 41 -8.27 -7.56 2.45
N TYR A 42 -7.46 -6.72 1.80
CA TYR A 42 -6.89 -7.07 0.49
C TYR A 42 -5.69 -8.00 0.58
N SER A 43 -4.99 -8.04 1.73
CA SER A 43 -3.90 -9.00 1.93
C SER A 43 -4.38 -10.45 2.04
N GLU A 44 -5.65 -10.68 2.41
CA GLU A 44 -6.26 -12.02 2.45
C GLU A 44 -6.73 -12.53 1.08
N ILE A 45 -6.96 -11.63 0.11
CA ILE A 45 -7.54 -11.99 -1.20
C ILE A 45 -6.61 -11.77 -2.39
N TRP A 46 -5.60 -10.91 -2.27
CA TRP A 46 -4.63 -10.68 -3.34
C TRP A 46 -3.44 -11.63 -3.26
N PRO A 47 -2.83 -11.97 -4.40
CA PRO A 47 -1.66 -12.85 -4.42
C PRO A 47 -0.45 -12.18 -3.74
N ASN A 48 0.37 -13.00 -3.09
CA ASN A 48 1.63 -12.55 -2.49
C ASN A 48 2.63 -12.10 -3.57
N ILE A 49 3.38 -11.02 -3.27
CA ILE A 49 4.50 -10.56 -4.07
C ILE A 49 5.78 -10.60 -3.22
N SER A 50 6.72 -11.45 -3.63
CA SER A 50 8.01 -11.64 -2.94
C SER A 50 9.21 -11.13 -3.74
N GLU A 51 8.99 -10.68 -4.98
CA GLU A 51 10.04 -10.23 -5.90
C GLU A 51 9.69 -8.86 -6.48
N LYS A 52 10.70 -8.01 -6.62
CA LYS A 52 10.57 -6.69 -7.24
C LYS A 52 10.16 -6.84 -8.71
N LYS A 53 9.21 -6.01 -9.13
CA LYS A 53 8.81 -5.84 -10.53
C LYS A 53 9.01 -4.39 -10.94
N ASP A 54 9.03 -4.15 -12.25
CA ASP A 54 9.03 -2.79 -12.77
C ASP A 54 7.74 -2.05 -12.36
N PRO A 55 7.83 -0.76 -12.03
CA PRO A 55 6.65 0.04 -11.73
C PRO A 55 5.74 0.14 -12.98
N PRO A 56 4.43 0.40 -12.80
CA PRO A 56 3.52 0.64 -13.93
C PRO A 56 4.04 1.74 -14.86
N THR A 57 3.88 1.60 -16.18
CA THR A 57 4.48 2.52 -17.18
C THR A 57 4.07 3.99 -17.03
N ASP A 58 2.96 4.24 -16.35
CA ASP A 58 2.38 5.55 -16.08
C ASP A 58 2.62 6.04 -14.64
N HIS A 59 3.46 5.36 -13.85
CA HIS A 59 3.68 5.65 -12.43
C HIS A 59 4.05 7.11 -12.14
N GLU A 60 4.89 7.72 -13.00
CA GLU A 60 5.31 9.12 -12.86
C GLU A 60 4.13 10.11 -12.89
N LYS A 61 3.09 9.81 -13.67
CA LYS A 61 1.89 10.68 -13.75
C LYS A 61 1.10 10.69 -12.45
N PHE A 62 1.14 9.58 -11.71
CA PHE A 62 0.37 9.38 -10.49
C PHE A 62 1.19 9.60 -9.22
N LYS A 63 2.48 9.93 -9.34
CA LYS A 63 3.40 10.03 -8.21
C LYS A 63 2.88 10.98 -7.13
N ASP A 64 2.60 12.22 -7.53
CA ASP A 64 2.22 13.31 -6.61
C ASP A 64 0.70 13.55 -6.54
N GLU A 65 -0.09 12.71 -7.23
CA GLU A 65 -1.54 12.86 -7.27
C GLU A 65 -2.18 12.48 -5.93
N GLN A 66 -3.01 13.40 -5.41
CA GLN A 66 -3.75 13.24 -4.17
C GLN A 66 -5.08 12.52 -4.38
N ASN A 67 -5.58 11.86 -3.33
CA ASN A 67 -6.86 11.16 -3.28
C ASN A 67 -7.01 10.08 -4.36
N LYS A 68 -5.92 9.33 -4.63
CA LYS A 68 -5.90 8.27 -5.66
C LYS A 68 -6.85 7.11 -5.35
N TYR A 69 -7.06 6.81 -4.06
CA TYR A 69 -8.00 5.78 -3.65
C TYR A 69 -9.40 6.13 -4.14
N GLU A 70 -9.89 7.33 -3.81
CA GLU A 70 -11.23 7.80 -4.18
C GLU A 70 -11.42 7.92 -5.70
N LYS A 71 -10.36 8.33 -6.42
CA LYS A 71 -10.42 8.55 -7.87
C LYS A 71 -10.41 7.26 -8.68
N TYR A 72 -9.62 6.29 -8.26
CA TYR A 72 -9.26 5.16 -9.12
C TYR A 72 -9.55 3.80 -8.52
N PHE A 73 -9.66 3.70 -7.20
CA PHE A 73 -9.93 2.41 -6.57
C PHE A 73 -11.38 2.02 -6.83
N LYS A 74 -11.56 0.94 -7.60
CA LYS A 74 -12.83 0.27 -7.79
C LYS A 74 -12.69 -1.10 -7.16
N GLU A 75 -13.59 -1.39 -6.23
CA GLU A 75 -13.65 -2.70 -5.62
C GLU A 75 -13.95 -3.75 -6.70
N ASN A 76 -12.93 -4.54 -7.02
CA ASN A 76 -13.02 -5.66 -7.95
C ASN A 76 -12.81 -6.91 -7.10
N LEU A 77 -13.91 -7.46 -6.57
CA LEU A 77 -13.94 -8.73 -5.85
C LEU A 77 -13.83 -9.90 -6.82
#